data_AF-A0A352AYX7-F1
#
_entry.id   AF-A0A352AYX7-F1
#
_cell.length_a   1.000
_cell.length_b   1.000
_cell.length_c   1.000
_cell.angle_alpha   90.00
_cell.angle_beta   90.00
_cell.angle_gamma   90.00
#
_symmetry.space_group_name_H-M   'P 1'
#
loop_
_entity.id
_entity.type
_entity.pdbx_description
1 polymer ?
#
loop_
_entity_poly.entity_id
_entity_poly.type
_entity_poly.pdbx_seq_one_letter_code
_entity_poly.pdbx_strand_id
1 'polypeptide(L)'
;ITGLQDNFPHRLDRFAQTAAQGAQSQIDAAINPLLTGGEFVGPSLELWGKPKLIKGTNRSRDLRLMGRLWTTSEELTGSKFEL
;
A
#
# COMPACT_ATOMS: atom_id res chain seq x y z
N ILE A 1 18.16 -2.51 -1.41
CA ILE A 1 17.80 -3.06 -0.07
C ILE A 1 16.31 -3.35 -0.08
N THR A 2 15.92 -4.33 -0.87
CA THR A 2 14.57 -4.87 -0.88
C THR A 2 14.84 -6.34 -1.13
N GLY A 3 14.61 -7.21 -0.14
CA GLY A 3 14.85 -8.65 -0.22
C GLY A 3 13.88 -9.36 -1.19
N LEU A 4 13.65 -8.74 -2.34
CA LEU A 4 12.71 -9.12 -3.39
C LEU A 4 13.40 -9.84 -4.56
N GLN A 5 14.74 -9.83 -4.60
CA GLN A 5 15.50 -10.44 -5.69
C GLN A 5 16.13 -11.76 -5.22
N ASP A 6 15.41 -12.87 -5.42
CA ASP A 6 15.93 -14.21 -5.10
C ASP A 6 17.19 -14.57 -5.91
N ASN A 7 17.31 -14.00 -7.13
CA ASN A 7 18.39 -14.31 -8.05
C ASN A 7 19.62 -13.39 -7.95
N PHE A 8 19.56 -12.31 -7.14
CA PHE A 8 20.65 -11.34 -7.00
C PHE A 8 20.76 -10.81 -5.56
N PRO A 9 21.24 -11.64 -4.62
CA PRO A 9 21.23 -11.28 -3.21
C PRO A 9 22.26 -10.19 -2.88
N HIS A 10 21.80 -9.16 -2.18
CA HIS A 10 22.64 -8.16 -1.53
C HIS A 10 22.96 -8.55 -0.09
N ARG A 11 24.10 -8.07 0.41
CA ARG A 11 24.59 -8.34 1.79
C ARG A 11 23.58 -8.00 2.90
N LEU A 12 22.65 -7.09 2.64
CA LEU A 12 21.66 -6.62 3.61
C LEU A 12 20.31 -7.32 3.50
N ASP A 13 20.11 -8.23 2.56
CA ASP A 13 18.80 -8.85 2.32
C ASP A 13 18.31 -9.71 3.48
N ARG A 14 19.23 -10.26 4.29
CA ARG A 14 18.91 -10.97 5.55
C ARG A 14 18.14 -10.13 6.57
N PHE A 15 18.11 -8.80 6.41
CA PHE A 15 17.38 -7.87 7.28
C PHE A 15 16.09 -7.36 6.65
N ALA A 16 15.86 -7.64 5.36
CA ALA A 16 14.63 -7.29 4.66
C ALA A 16 13.57 -8.39 4.83
N GLN A 17 12.32 -8.03 4.53
CA GLN A 17 11.26 -9.03 4.39
C GLN A 17 11.45 -9.84 3.10
N THR A 18 11.05 -11.10 3.13
CA THR A 18 10.87 -11.90 1.91
C THR A 18 9.69 -11.37 1.10
N ALA A 19 9.63 -11.69 -0.20
CA ALA A 19 8.47 -11.34 -1.03
C ALA A 19 7.14 -11.87 -0.46
N ALA A 20 7.14 -13.10 0.07
CA ALA A 20 5.97 -13.70 0.72
C ALA A 20 5.54 -12.94 1.98
N GLN A 21 6.49 -12.41 2.76
CA GLN A 21 6.18 -11.56 3.92
C GLN A 21 5.63 -10.20 3.49
N GLY A 22 6.26 -9.56 2.50
CA GLY A 22 5.82 -8.25 1.98
C GLY A 22 4.43 -8.28 1.34
N ALA A 23 4.04 -9.41 0.75
CA ALA A 23 2.72 -9.59 0.14
C ALA A 23 1.57 -9.72 1.16
N GLN A 24 1.85 -9.98 2.43
CA GLN A 24 0.81 -10.30 3.43
C GLN A 24 -0.24 -9.20 3.55
N SER A 25 0.16 -7.91 3.54
CA SER A 25 -0.79 -6.80 3.65
C SER A 25 -1.71 -6.68 2.43
N GLN A 26 -1.20 -6.96 1.23
CA GLN A 26 -2.00 -6.94 0.00
C GLN A 26 -2.99 -8.11 -0.03
N ILE A 27 -2.55 -9.30 0.39
CA ILE A 27 -3.40 -10.48 0.48
C ILE A 27 -4.54 -10.23 1.48
N ASP A 28 -4.22 -9.74 2.69
CA ASP A 28 -5.24 -9.41 3.70
C ASP A 28 -6.23 -8.35 3.17
N ALA A 29 -5.74 -7.27 2.56
CA ALA A 29 -6.60 -6.24 1.98
C ALA A 29 -7.55 -6.77 0.89
N ALA A 30 -7.12 -7.79 0.13
CA ALA A 30 -7.90 -8.34 -0.97
C ALA A 30 -8.98 -9.34 -0.53
N ILE A 31 -8.76 -10.07 0.57
CA ILE A 31 -9.62 -11.21 0.95
C ILE A 31 -10.36 -11.04 2.27
N ASN A 32 -9.99 -10.06 3.10
CA ASN A 32 -10.57 -9.91 4.42
C ASN A 32 -12.04 -9.42 4.32
N PRO A 33 -13.03 -10.25 4.70
CA PRO A 33 -14.45 -9.93 4.50
C PRO A 33 -14.98 -8.85 5.44
N LEU A 34 -14.17 -8.40 6.40
CA LEU A 34 -14.52 -7.33 7.34
C LEU A 34 -14.18 -5.94 6.80
N LEU A 35 -13.46 -5.85 5.68
CA LEU A 35 -13.11 -4.58 5.04
C LEU A 35 -14.26 -4.10 4.15
N THR A 36 -14.53 -2.79 4.20
CA THR A 36 -15.69 -2.17 3.57
C THR A 36 -15.33 -1.17 2.46
N GLY A 37 -14.04 -0.81 2.34
CA GLY A 37 -13.52 0.15 1.39
C GLY A 37 -13.01 1.42 2.07
N GLY A 38 -11.84 1.89 1.64
CA GLY A 38 -11.19 3.09 2.18
C GLY A 38 -10.27 2.82 3.37
N GLU A 39 -10.23 1.60 3.91
CA GLU A 39 -9.24 1.20 4.89
C GLU A 39 -7.84 1.09 4.29
N PHE A 40 -6.82 1.33 5.11
CA PHE A 40 -5.42 1.15 4.72
C PHE A 40 -4.79 0.02 5.56
N VAL A 41 -4.50 -1.10 4.89
CA VAL A 41 -3.84 -2.26 5.49
C VAL A 41 -2.34 -2.15 5.25
N GLY A 42 -1.54 -2.31 6.31
CA GLY A 42 -0.08 -2.30 6.21
C GLY A 42 0.62 -3.00 7.36
N PRO A 43 1.95 -3.02 7.37
CA PRO A 43 2.73 -3.68 8.42
C PRO A 43 2.55 -2.98 9.77
N SER A 44 2.55 -3.75 10.85
CA SER A 44 2.31 -3.20 12.18
C SER A 44 3.39 -2.22 12.70
N LEU A 45 4.59 -2.27 12.11
CA LEU A 45 5.78 -1.49 12.44
C LEU A 45 6.35 -0.79 11.20
N GLU A 46 5.48 -0.17 10.40
CA GLU A 46 5.79 0.54 9.13
C GLU A 46 6.39 -0.34 8.04
N LEU A 47 7.61 -0.81 8.24
CA LEU A 47 8.34 -1.71 7.34
C LEU A 47 8.20 -3.19 7.73
N TRP A 48 7.78 -3.49 8.97
CA TRP A 48 7.74 -4.86 9.51
C TRP A 48 6.43 -5.21 10.22
N GLY A 49 6.26 -6.50 10.49
CA GLY A 49 5.16 -7.04 11.27
C GLY A 49 3.96 -7.50 10.45
N LYS A 50 2.99 -8.10 11.13
CA LYS A 50 1.77 -8.64 10.51
C LYS A 50 0.89 -7.52 9.96
N PRO A 51 0.03 -7.81 8.96
CA PRO A 51 -0.98 -6.89 8.49
C PRO A 51 -1.85 -6.37 9.62
N LYS A 52 -2.13 -5.07 9.59
CA LYS A 52 -3.13 -4.41 10.43
C LYS A 52 -3.69 -3.19 9.73
N LEU A 53 -4.81 -2.68 10.25
CA LEU A 53 -5.29 -1.35 9.89
C LEU A 53 -4.34 -0.27 10.42
N ILE A 54 -3.90 0.60 9.52
CA ILE A 54 -3.06 1.76 9.81
C ILE A 54 -3.71 3.04 9.28
N LYS A 55 -3.42 4.18 9.92
CA LYS A 55 -4.09 5.46 9.60
C LYS A 55 -3.48 6.21 8.42
N GLY A 56 -2.28 5.85 7.97
CA GLY A 56 -1.50 6.68 7.05
C GLY A 56 -1.18 8.07 7.63
N THR A 57 -0.74 8.97 6.76
CA THR A 57 -0.38 10.35 7.15
C THR A 57 -1.61 11.25 7.25
N ASN A 58 -1.47 12.43 7.86
CA ASN A 58 -2.54 13.45 7.84
C ASN A 58 -2.87 13.89 6.40
N ARG A 59 -1.84 14.06 5.56
CA ARG A 59 -2.01 14.51 4.17
C ARG A 59 -2.72 13.46 3.31
N SER A 60 -2.45 12.17 3.53
CA SER A 60 -3.15 11.08 2.85
C SER A 60 -4.60 10.89 3.30
N ARG A 61 -5.12 11.76 4.17
CA ARG A 61 -6.53 11.77 4.62
C ARG A 61 -7.22 13.12 4.39
N ASP A 62 -6.56 14.04 3.70
CA ASP A 62 -7.14 15.33 3.32
C ASP A 62 -8.04 15.16 2.09
N LEU A 63 -9.36 15.15 2.31
CA LEU A 63 -10.36 14.98 1.25
C LEU A 63 -10.30 16.07 0.18
N ARG A 64 -9.93 17.30 0.54
CA ARG A 64 -9.81 18.39 -0.43
C ARG A 64 -8.61 18.16 -1.34
N LEU A 65 -7.50 17.69 -0.78
CA LEU A 65 -6.33 17.32 -1.58
C LEU A 65 -6.60 16.11 -2.48
N MET A 66 -7.30 15.09 -1.97
CA MET A 66 -7.70 13.91 -2.75
C MET A 66 -8.55 14.29 -3.96
N GLY A 67 -9.60 15.11 -3.77
CA GLY A 67 -10.45 15.55 -4.87
C GLY A 67 -9.67 16.32 -5.94
N ARG A 68 -8.78 17.24 -5.53
CA ARG A 68 -7.90 17.97 -6.47
C ARG A 68 -6.98 17.03 -7.25
N LEU A 69 -6.40 16.03 -6.58
CA LEU A 69 -5.54 15.04 -7.22
C LEU A 69 -6.33 14.21 -8.24
N TRP A 70 -7.54 13.79 -7.91
CA TRP A 70 -8.41 13.04 -8.82
C TRP A 70 -8.72 13.85 -10.08
N THR A 71 -9.25 15.07 -9.92
CA THR A 71 -9.57 15.96 -11.05
C THR A 71 -8.35 16.20 -11.95
N THR A 72 -7.19 16.48 -11.37
CA THR A 72 -5.94 16.67 -12.12
C THR A 72 -5.53 15.39 -12.87
N SER A 73 -5.70 14.21 -12.24
CA SER A 73 -5.35 12.94 -12.85
C SER A 73 -6.25 12.62 -14.05
N GLU A 74 -7.55 12.89 -13.94
CA GLU A 74 -8.48 12.75 -15.06
C GLU A 74 -8.14 13.70 -16.22
N GLU A 75 -7.80 14.96 -15.92
CA GLU A 75 -7.38 15.94 -16.93
C GLU A 75 -6.10 15.52 -17.66
N LEU A 76 -5.11 15.02 -16.92
CA LEU A 76 -3.82 14.61 -17.47
C LEU A 76 -3.90 13.31 -18.28
N THR A 77 -4.79 12.40 -17.90
CA THR A 77 -4.93 11.08 -18.55
C THR A 77 -6.02 11.05 -19.60
N GLY A 78 -6.91 12.06 -19.64
CA GLY A 78 -8.12 12.07 -20.47
C GLY A 78 -9.14 10.99 -20.09
N SER A 79 -8.91 10.26 -18.99
CA SER A 79 -9.79 9.19 -18.52
C SER A 79 -10.69 9.73 -17.41
N LYS A 80 -12.00 9.47 -17.50
CA LYS A 80 -12.98 9.85 -16.49
C LYS A 80 -13.44 8.62 -15.71
N PHE A 81 -13.74 8.83 -14.43
CA PHE A 81 -14.42 7.81 -13.65
C PHE A 81 -15.88 7.70 -14.09
N GLU A 82 -16.29 6.49 -14.46
CA GLU A 82 -17.67 6.14 -14.77
C GLU A 82 -18.15 5.14 -13.72
N LEU A 83 -19.38 5.33 -13.23
CA LEU A 83 -20.04 4.47 -12.25
C LEU A 83 -20.87 3.38 -12.92
#